data_AF-A0A2A2KQG7-F1
#
_entry.id   AF-A0A2A2KQG7-F1
#
_cell.length_a   1.000
_cell.length_b   1.000
_cell.length_c   1.000
_cell.angle_alpha   90.00
_cell.angle_beta   90.00
_cell.angle_gamma   90.00
#
_symmetry.space_group_name_H-M   'P 1'
#
loop_
_entity.id
_entity.type
_entity.pdbx_description
1 polymer ?
#
loop_
_entity_poly.entity_id
_entity_poly.type
_entity_poly.pdbx_seq_one_letter_code
_entity_poly.pdbx_strand_id
1 'polypeptide(L)'
;MINGLLINELKKAPSKLILNGYPRNLNQVKQVEEFCPLNLVVALKLDKKILMDRLSKQLVHPASGRAYNLNFNPPKVEGKDDITGEPLFPRLDDQMEIARRRIEIYDKTETKVVDYYRKQGILISISGDRPHEAVALVVDHIQQAMKKRAYG
;
A
#
# COMPACT_ATOMS: atom_id res chain seq x y z
N MET A 1 -2.25 -22.74 -2.90
CA MET A 1 -1.87 -21.48 -3.58
C MET A 1 -2.68 -20.34 -2.96
N ILE A 2 -2.01 -19.28 -2.50
CA ILE A 2 -2.62 -18.08 -1.90
C ILE A 2 -3.76 -17.48 -2.75
N ASN A 3 -3.72 -17.69 -4.08
CA ASN A 3 -4.72 -17.17 -5.02
C ASN A 3 -6.13 -17.76 -4.86
N GLY A 4 -6.27 -19.04 -4.45
CA GLY A 4 -7.60 -19.65 -4.31
C GLY A 4 -8.40 -19.07 -3.14
N LEU A 5 -7.71 -18.69 -2.06
CA LEU A 5 -8.33 -18.07 -0.90
C LEU A 5 -8.82 -16.64 -1.25
N LEU A 6 -7.97 -15.84 -1.90
CA LEU A 6 -8.33 -14.47 -2.29
C LEU A 6 -9.53 -14.46 -3.26
N ILE A 7 -9.54 -15.33 -4.27
CA ILE A 7 -10.66 -15.42 -5.22
C ILE A 7 -11.96 -15.81 -4.51
N ASN A 8 -11.90 -16.73 -3.54
CA ASN A 8 -13.08 -17.11 -2.77
C ASN A 8 -13.62 -15.97 -1.90
N GLU A 9 -12.74 -15.14 -1.34
CA GLU A 9 -13.17 -13.95 -0.59
C GLU A 9 -13.69 -12.84 -1.52
N LEU A 10 -13.10 -12.65 -2.69
CA LEU A 10 -13.61 -11.69 -3.69
C LEU A 10 -15.02 -12.04 -4.16
N LYS A 11 -15.34 -13.33 -4.30
CA LYS A 11 -16.70 -13.78 -4.64
C LYS A 11 -17.74 -13.46 -3.57
N LYS A 12 -17.33 -13.32 -2.30
CA LYS A 12 -18.19 -12.98 -1.18
C LYS A 12 -18.18 -11.47 -0.86
N ALA A 13 -17.25 -10.74 -1.46
CA ALA A 13 -17.02 -9.35 -1.15
C ALA A 13 -18.19 -8.47 -1.62
N PRO A 14 -18.50 -7.38 -0.91
CA PRO A 14 -19.46 -6.39 -1.37
C PRO A 14 -19.01 -5.75 -2.68
N SER A 15 -19.93 -5.07 -3.38
CA SER A 15 -19.70 -4.40 -4.67
C SER A 15 -18.64 -3.28 -4.64
N LYS A 16 -18.08 -2.97 -3.48
CA LYS A 16 -17.03 -1.96 -3.24
C LYS A 16 -15.91 -2.61 -2.45
N LEU A 17 -14.73 -2.72 -3.04
CA LEU A 17 -13.57 -3.34 -2.43
C LEU A 17 -12.30 -2.53 -2.74
N ILE A 18 -11.35 -2.60 -1.81
CA ILE A 18 -10.02 -2.03 -1.96
C ILE A 18 -9.03 -3.17 -1.87
N LEU A 19 -8.28 -3.41 -2.95
CA LEU A 19 -7.14 -4.32 -2.93
C LEU A 19 -5.90 -3.54 -2.51
N ASN A 20 -5.38 -3.84 -1.32
CA ASN A 20 -4.17 -3.19 -0.83
C ASN A 20 -2.94 -4.07 -1.12
N GLY A 21 -2.07 -3.60 -2.02
CA GLY A 21 -0.83 -4.29 -2.38
C GLY A 21 -1.04 -5.56 -3.20
N TYR A 22 -2.16 -5.70 -3.90
CA TYR A 22 -2.44 -6.75 -4.90
C TYR A 22 -3.18 -6.12 -6.08
N PRO A 23 -2.88 -6.48 -7.34
CA PRO A 23 -1.86 -7.43 -7.79
C PRO A 23 -0.42 -6.87 -7.76
N ARG A 24 0.59 -7.74 -7.59
CA ARG A 24 2.03 -7.39 -7.57
C ARG A 24 2.81 -7.86 -8.80
N ASN A 25 2.22 -8.68 -9.66
CA ASN A 25 2.82 -9.11 -10.91
C ASN A 25 1.77 -9.34 -12.00
N LEU A 26 2.20 -9.47 -13.25
CA LEU A 26 1.31 -9.60 -14.40
C LEU A 26 0.45 -10.87 -14.40
N ASN A 27 0.90 -11.95 -13.75
CA ASN A 27 0.07 -13.16 -13.64
C ASN A 27 -1.12 -12.93 -12.70
N GLN A 28 -0.91 -12.18 -11.62
CA GLN A 28 -1.99 -11.75 -10.72
C GLN A 28 -2.92 -10.74 -11.39
N VAL A 29 -2.40 -9.83 -12.21
CA VAL A 29 -3.23 -8.92 -13.03
C VAL A 29 -4.23 -9.71 -13.86
N LYS A 30 -3.78 -10.72 -14.61
CA LYS A 30 -4.68 -11.56 -15.43
C LYS A 30 -5.81 -12.19 -14.60
N GLN A 31 -5.51 -12.64 -13.39
CA GLN A 31 -6.50 -13.24 -12.49
C GLN A 31 -7.49 -12.20 -11.95
N VAL A 32 -7.00 -11.03 -11.53
CA VAL A 32 -7.87 -9.95 -11.05
C VAL A 32 -8.80 -9.50 -12.17
N GLU A 33 -8.28 -9.26 -13.36
CA GLU A 33 -9.11 -8.81 -14.49
C GLU A 33 -10.16 -9.83 -14.94
N GLU A 34 -9.98 -11.12 -14.64
CA GLU A 34 -10.97 -12.17 -14.93
C GLU A 34 -12.15 -12.15 -13.95
N PHE A 35 -11.88 -11.96 -12.65
CA PHE A 35 -12.90 -12.10 -11.60
C PHE A 35 -13.41 -10.77 -11.03
N CYS A 36 -12.56 -9.74 -11.04
CA CYS A 36 -12.80 -8.45 -10.44
C CYS A 36 -12.03 -7.35 -11.19
N PRO A 37 -12.49 -6.96 -12.40
CA PRO A 37 -11.87 -5.88 -13.16
C PRO A 37 -11.77 -4.61 -12.32
N LEU A 38 -10.58 -4.01 -12.27
CA LEU A 38 -10.35 -2.82 -11.47
C LEU A 38 -10.86 -1.58 -12.22
N ASN A 39 -11.42 -0.63 -11.47
CA ASN A 39 -11.89 0.64 -12.02
C ASN A 39 -10.97 1.83 -11.70
N LEU A 40 -10.13 1.68 -10.68
CA LEU A 40 -9.21 2.69 -10.21
C LEU A 40 -7.99 2.00 -9.61
N VAL A 41 -6.80 2.41 -10.03
CA VAL A 41 -5.54 1.97 -9.44
C VAL A 41 -4.76 3.20 -8.97
N VAL A 42 -4.37 3.19 -7.70
CA VAL A 42 -3.61 4.28 -7.10
C VAL A 42 -2.17 3.83 -6.86
N ALA A 43 -1.22 4.48 -7.52
CA ALA A 43 0.20 4.28 -7.29
C ALA A 43 0.77 5.42 -6.43
N LEU A 44 1.18 5.11 -5.21
CA LEU A 44 1.91 6.05 -4.35
C LEU A 44 3.38 6.07 -4.77
N LYS A 45 3.86 7.23 -5.25
CA LYS A 45 5.24 7.43 -5.67
C LYS A 45 6.03 8.12 -4.56
N LEU A 46 7.15 7.54 -4.20
CA LEU A 46 8.09 8.12 -3.24
C LEU A 46 9.50 7.96 -3.77
N ASP A 47 10.33 8.98 -3.59
CA ASP A 47 11.76 8.86 -3.90
C ASP A 47 12.40 7.74 -3.06
N LYS A 48 13.27 6.93 -3.68
CA LYS A 48 13.88 5.76 -3.03
C LYS A 48 14.71 6.14 -1.82
N LYS A 49 15.39 7.28 -1.83
CA LYS A 49 16.18 7.76 -0.70
C LYS A 49 15.27 8.11 0.48
N ILE A 50 14.15 8.76 0.19
CA ILE A 50 13.13 9.09 1.20
C ILE A 50 12.48 7.80 1.74
N LEU A 51 12.17 6.85 0.86
CA LEU A 51 11.62 5.55 1.26
C LEU A 51 12.57 4.81 2.21
N MET A 52 13.86 4.74 1.88
CA MET A 52 14.86 4.09 2.73
C MET A 52 15.02 4.78 4.09
N ASP A 53 15.03 6.12 4.14
CA ASP A 53 15.06 6.85 5.42
C ASP A 53 13.80 6.60 6.26
N ARG A 54 12.63 6.45 5.61
CA ARG A 54 11.39 6.14 6.32
C ARG A 54 11.42 4.74 6.92
N LEU A 55 11.84 3.74 6.15
CA LEU A 55 11.91 2.35 6.60
C LEU A 55 12.86 2.22 7.79
N SER A 56 14.05 2.84 7.74
CA SER A 56 15.03 2.74 8.83
C SER A 56 14.56 3.34 10.17
N LYS A 57 13.54 4.19 10.14
CA LYS A 57 12.97 4.87 11.32
C LYS A 57 11.62 4.30 11.75
N GLN A 58 11.22 3.17 11.18
CA GLN A 58 9.95 2.52 11.47
C GLN A 58 10.07 1.65 12.73
N LEU A 59 9.19 1.91 13.69
CA LEU A 59 9.04 1.12 14.90
C LEU A 59 7.67 0.42 14.89
N VAL A 60 7.59 -0.72 15.56
CA VAL A 60 6.35 -1.48 15.72
C VAL A 60 6.18 -1.92 17.16
N HIS A 61 4.94 -1.87 17.65
CA HIS A 61 4.55 -2.52 18.88
C HIS A 61 4.17 -3.99 18.59
N PRO A 62 4.94 -5.01 19.03
CA PRO A 62 4.78 -6.38 18.57
C PRO A 62 3.41 -6.99 18.87
N ALA A 63 2.82 -6.68 20.03
CA ALA A 63 1.56 -7.29 20.44
C ALA A 63 0.35 -6.76 19.65
N SER A 64 0.41 -5.51 19.19
CA SER A 64 -0.73 -4.86 18.51
C SER A 64 -0.53 -4.63 17.01
N GLY A 65 0.71 -4.66 16.54
CA GLY A 65 1.08 -4.25 15.19
C GLY A 65 1.02 -2.73 14.95
N ARG A 66 0.73 -1.90 15.97
CA ARG A 66 0.78 -0.44 15.83
C ARG A 66 2.16 -0.01 15.37
N ALA A 67 2.19 0.87 14.36
CA ALA A 67 3.41 1.32 13.74
C ALA A 67 3.66 2.81 14.05
N TYR A 68 4.91 3.12 14.34
CA TYR A 68 5.41 4.47 14.60
C TYR A 68 6.52 4.79 13.60
N ASN A 69 6.74 6.08 13.38
CA ASN A 69 7.89 6.54 12.61
C ASN A 69 8.48 7.77 13.29
N LEU A 70 9.77 7.72 13.61
CA LEU A 70 10.44 8.76 14.39
C LEU A 70 10.31 10.19 13.81
N ASN A 71 10.11 10.34 12.49
CA ASN A 71 9.96 11.66 11.86
C ASN A 71 8.49 12.09 11.68
N PHE A 72 7.59 11.15 11.39
CA PHE A 72 6.22 11.47 10.90
C PHE A 72 5.15 11.24 11.96
N ASN A 73 5.34 10.23 12.80
CA ASN A 73 4.42 9.87 13.87
C ASN A 73 5.26 9.25 15.01
N PRO A 74 6.09 10.08 15.69
CA PRO A 74 6.89 9.60 16.80
C PRO A 74 5.97 9.19 17.96
N PRO A 75 6.36 8.18 18.76
CA PRO A 75 5.65 7.88 19.98
C PRO A 75 5.71 9.09 20.93
N LYS A 76 4.67 9.26 21.77
CA LYS A 76 4.60 10.31 22.78
C LYS A 76 5.75 10.20 23.79
N VAL A 77 6.17 8.97 24.08
CA VAL A 77 7.33 8.67 24.91
C VAL A 77 8.29 7.80 24.09
N GLU A 78 9.55 8.21 24.03
CA GLU A 78 10.56 7.52 23.24
C GLU A 78 10.63 6.03 23.57
N GLY A 79 10.56 5.19 22.54
CA GLY A 79 10.61 3.74 22.67
C GLY A 79 9.39 3.07 23.30
N LYS A 80 8.28 3.79 23.53
CA LYS A 80 7.07 3.24 24.16
C LYS A 80 5.83 3.39 23.31
N ASP A 81 4.99 2.37 23.33
CA ASP A 81 3.66 2.40 22.73
C ASP A 81 2.74 3.39 23.46
N ASP A 82 2.03 4.22 22.71
CA ASP A 82 1.20 5.30 23.26
C ASP A 82 -0.01 4.82 24.06
N ILE A 83 -0.43 3.56 23.89
CA ILE A 83 -1.62 3.00 24.54
C ILE A 83 -1.21 2.13 25.73
N THR A 84 -0.24 1.25 25.56
CA THR A 84 0.14 0.26 26.58
C THR A 84 1.37 0.66 27.38
N GLY A 85 2.19 1.59 26.88
CA GLY A 85 3.49 1.94 27.47
C GLY A 85 4.57 0.87 27.28
N GLU A 86 4.27 -0.22 26.56
CA GLU A 86 5.19 -1.32 26.28
C GLU A 86 6.29 -0.92 25.28
N PRO A 87 7.44 -1.61 25.25
CA PRO A 87 8.54 -1.27 24.35
C PRO A 87 8.18 -1.39 22.87
N LEU A 88 8.69 -0.44 22.08
CA LEU A 88 8.67 -0.48 20.63
C LEU A 88 9.98 -1.06 20.09
N PHE A 89 9.89 -1.74 18.94
CA PHE A 89 11.04 -2.36 18.29
C PHE A 89 11.16 -1.91 16.83
N PRO A 90 12.38 -1.83 16.28
CA PRO A 90 12.56 -1.67 14.84
C PRO A 90 11.83 -2.78 14.10
N ARG A 91 11.13 -2.42 13.02
CA ARG A 91 10.45 -3.42 12.21
C ARG A 91 11.48 -4.27 11.47
N LEU A 92 11.44 -5.60 11.66
CA LEU A 92 12.41 -6.53 11.08
C LEU A 92 12.49 -6.43 9.56
N ASP A 93 11.35 -6.27 8.87
CA ASP A 93 11.28 -6.12 7.41
C ASP A 93 11.94 -4.84 6.87
N ASP A 94 12.28 -3.90 7.75
CA ASP A 94 12.80 -2.59 7.41
C ASP A 94 14.31 -2.48 7.70
N GLN A 95 14.96 -3.59 8.08
CA GLN A 95 16.42 -3.70 8.05
C GLN A 95 16.93 -3.37 6.65
N MET A 96 18.01 -2.58 6.55
CA MET A 96 18.46 -2.01 5.28
C MET A 96 18.57 -3.03 4.13
N GLU A 97 19.09 -4.22 4.40
CA GLU A 97 19.26 -5.26 3.39
C GLU A 97 17.91 -5.81 2.89
N ILE A 98 16.97 -6.04 3.81
CA ILE A 98 15.63 -6.52 3.48
C ILE A 98 14.85 -5.45 2.73
N ALA A 99 14.95 -4.19 3.16
CA ALA A 99 14.34 -3.04 2.50
C ALA A 99 14.85 -2.87 1.05
N ARG A 100 16.17 -2.95 0.83
CA ARG A 100 16.76 -2.91 -0.52
C ARG A 100 16.22 -4.03 -1.40
N ARG A 101 16.23 -5.26 -0.90
CA ARG A 101 15.72 -6.42 -1.64
C ARG A 101 14.24 -6.26 -2.00
N ARG A 102 13.41 -5.70 -1.11
CA ARG A 102 11.99 -5.40 -1.39
C ARG A 102 11.84 -4.37 -2.51
N ILE A 103 12.65 -3.31 -2.51
CA ILE A 103 12.65 -2.30 -3.57
C ILE A 103 13.09 -2.90 -4.90
N GLU A 104 14.10 -3.77 -4.93
CA GLU A 104 14.52 -4.44 -6.16
C GLU A 104 13.44 -5.35 -6.73
N ILE A 105 12.73 -6.08 -5.87
CA ILE A 105 11.61 -6.93 -6.31
C ILE A 105 10.49 -6.04 -6.88
N TYR A 106 10.15 -4.95 -6.18
CA TYR A 106 9.18 -3.97 -6.67
C TYR A 106 9.54 -3.47 -8.07
N ASP A 107 10.79 -3.07 -8.29
CA ASP A 107 11.27 -2.57 -9.58
C ASP A 107 11.16 -3.63 -10.70
N LYS A 108 11.37 -4.92 -10.38
CA LYS A 108 11.32 -6.02 -11.36
C LYS A 108 9.90 -6.48 -11.69
N THR A 109 8.95 -6.37 -10.75
CA THR A 109 7.60 -6.93 -10.89
C THR A 109 6.50 -5.87 -10.91
N GLU A 110 6.44 -5.01 -9.89
CA GLU A 110 5.30 -4.11 -9.66
C GLU A 110 5.29 -2.95 -10.67
N THR A 111 6.45 -2.52 -11.16
CA THR A 111 6.56 -1.53 -12.26
C THR A 111 5.78 -1.95 -13.50
N LYS A 112 5.82 -3.24 -13.86
CA LYS A 112 5.08 -3.79 -15.01
C LYS A 112 3.57 -3.74 -14.80
N VAL A 113 3.12 -3.91 -13.55
CA VAL A 113 1.70 -3.78 -13.18
C VAL A 113 1.25 -2.33 -13.28
N VAL A 114 2.05 -1.40 -12.77
CA VAL A 114 1.78 0.04 -12.88
C VAL A 114 1.69 0.45 -14.35
N ASP A 115 2.61 -0.01 -15.20
CA ASP A 115 2.60 0.30 -16.63
C ASP A 115 1.38 -0.29 -17.35
N TYR A 116 0.95 -1.51 -16.97
CA TYR A 116 -0.27 -2.13 -17.49
C TYR A 116 -1.49 -1.26 -17.22
N TYR A 117 -1.72 -0.87 -15.97
CA TYR A 117 -2.88 -0.06 -15.60
C TYR A 117 -2.81 1.39 -16.09
N ARG A 118 -1.59 1.93 -16.28
CA ARG A 118 -1.40 3.23 -16.95
C ARG A 118 -1.90 3.18 -18.39
N LYS A 119 -1.60 2.11 -19.13
CA LYS A 119 -2.07 1.94 -20.52
C LYS A 119 -3.58 1.80 -20.62
N GLN A 120 -4.24 1.28 -19.58
CA GLN A 120 -5.70 1.21 -19.51
C GLN A 120 -6.37 2.54 -19.11
N GLY A 121 -5.60 3.55 -18.69
CA GLY A 121 -6.14 4.86 -18.32
C GLY A 121 -6.83 4.90 -16.95
N ILE A 122 -6.71 3.85 -16.13
CA ILE A 122 -7.33 3.77 -14.79
C ILE A 122 -6.32 3.99 -13.64
N LEU A 123 -5.04 4.21 -13.97
CA LEU A 123 -3.99 4.46 -12.99
C LEU A 123 -3.82 5.95 -12.71
N ILE A 124 -3.92 6.33 -11.44
CA ILE A 124 -3.46 7.62 -10.93
C ILE A 124 -2.16 7.45 -10.16
N SER A 125 -1.27 8.44 -10.27
CA SER A 125 -0.04 8.49 -9.48
C SER A 125 -0.12 9.66 -8.50
N ILE A 126 0.08 9.37 -7.22
CA ILE A 126 0.04 10.37 -6.13
C ILE A 126 1.40 10.37 -5.45
N SER A 127 1.97 11.55 -5.16
CA SER A 127 3.19 11.63 -4.35
C SER A 127 2.90 11.19 -2.92
N GLY A 128 3.74 10.30 -2.40
CA GLY A 128 3.73 9.85 -1.02
C GLY A 128 4.59 10.72 -0.09
N ASP A 129 5.18 11.81 -0.58
CA ASP A 129 6.11 12.64 0.21
C ASP A 129 5.42 13.24 1.44
N ARG A 130 4.13 13.54 1.35
CA ARG A 130 3.31 14.08 2.45
C ARG A 130 2.14 13.13 2.73
N PRO A 131 2.25 12.25 3.74
CA PRO A 131 1.26 11.19 3.96
C PRO A 131 -0.18 11.68 4.13
N HIS A 132 -0.41 12.75 4.90
CA HIS A 132 -1.75 13.28 5.12
C HIS A 132 -2.40 13.80 3.83
N GLU A 133 -1.63 14.51 3.01
CA GLU A 133 -2.12 15.01 1.72
C GLU A 133 -2.32 13.89 0.71
N ALA A 134 -1.42 12.90 0.69
CA ALA A 134 -1.58 11.72 -0.15
C ALA A 134 -2.89 11.01 0.15
N VAL A 135 -3.20 10.78 1.44
CA VAL A 135 -4.45 10.15 1.87
C VAL A 135 -5.67 10.95 1.44
N ALA A 136 -5.66 12.27 1.64
CA ALA A 136 -6.76 13.13 1.20
C ALA A 136 -7.02 12.99 -0.31
N LEU A 137 -5.96 13.03 -1.12
CA LEU A 137 -6.06 12.85 -2.57
C LEU A 137 -6.57 11.45 -2.95
N VAL A 138 -6.15 10.38 -2.25
CA VAL A 138 -6.67 9.03 -2.50
C VAL A 138 -8.18 8.99 -2.24
N VAL A 139 -8.62 9.54 -1.11
CA VAL A 139 -10.05 9.57 -0.75
C VAL A 139 -10.86 10.33 -1.79
N ASP A 140 -10.37 11.50 -2.24
CA ASP A 140 -11.05 12.30 -3.26
C ASP A 140 -11.23 11.53 -4.58
N HIS A 141 -10.18 10.84 -5.04
CA HIS A 141 -10.26 10.05 -6.27
C HIS A 141 -11.19 8.84 -6.15
N ILE A 142 -11.20 8.18 -5.00
CA ILE A 142 -12.15 7.09 -4.72
C ILE A 142 -13.58 7.63 -4.77
N GLN A 143 -13.85 8.76 -4.11
CA GLN A 143 -15.18 9.38 -4.12
C GLN A 143 -15.61 9.79 -5.54
N GLN A 144 -14.72 10.37 -6.35
CA GLN A 144 -15.01 10.72 -7.73
C GLN A 144 -15.31 9.49 -8.59
N ALA A 145 -14.52 8.43 -8.46
CA ALA A 145 -14.75 7.16 -9.17
C ALA A 145 -16.10 6.55 -8.80
N MET A 146 -16.46 6.58 -7.50
CA MET A 146 -17.76 6.11 -7.02
C MET A 146 -18.92 6.95 -7.56
N LYS A 147 -18.78 8.28 -7.63
CA LYS A 147 -19.80 9.18 -8.19
C LYS A 147 -20.03 8.95 -9.69
N LYS A 148 -18.96 8.85 -10.49
CA LYS A 148 -19.08 8.60 -11.94
C LYS A 148 -19.89 7.34 -12.25
N ARG A 149 -19.76 6.30 -11.41
CA ARG A 149 -20.52 5.04 -11.53
C ARG A 149 -21.98 5.13 -11.10
N ALA A 150 -22.33 6.09 -10.23
CA ALA A 150 -23.71 6.27 -9.78
C ALA A 150 -24.58 7.01 -10.82
N TYR A 151 -23.95 7.75 -11.75
CA TYR A 151 -24.62 8.65 -12.69
C TYR A 151 -24.35 8.35 -14.16
N GLY A 152 -23.55 7.32 -14.47
CA GLY A 152 -23.26 6.85 -15.82
C GLY A 152 -23.52 5.36 -15.92
#